data_AF-A0A938TTY7-F1
#
_entry.id   AF-A0A938TTY7-F1
#
_cell.length_a   1.000
_cell.length_b   1.000
_cell.length_c   1.000
_cell.angle_alpha   90.00
_cell.angle_beta   90.00
_cell.angle_gamma   90.00
#
_symmetry.space_group_name_H-M   'P 1'
#
loop_
_entity.id
_entity.type
_entity.pdbx_description
1 polymer ?
#
loop_
_entity_poly.entity_id
_entity_poly.type
_entity_poly.pdbx_seq_one_letter_code
_entity_poly.pdbx_strand_id
1 'polypeptide(L)'
;MLTWEQLRGLDYQTGKMPADLKKLDGTVVRVPGFVIPLEDSDRTVSEFLLVPFPMACIHVPAPPPNQIVHVKMDKGRKIPFDFYGPVWLQGRLKIQRTENMYTESSYFMTGLLAEPYRER
;
A
#
# COMPACT_ATOMS: atom_id res chain seq x y z
N MET A 1 2.31 -1.26 -14.88
CA MET A 1 2.57 -0.64 -13.56
C MET A 1 1.22 -0.22 -12.99
N LEU A 2 1.03 -0.32 -11.68
CA LEU A 2 -0.21 0.10 -11.02
C LEU A 2 -0.12 1.59 -10.67
N THR A 3 -1.20 2.32 -10.89
CA THR A 3 -1.32 3.73 -10.53
C THR A 3 -2.33 3.93 -9.40
N TRP A 4 -2.16 5.01 -8.63
CA TRP A 4 -3.12 5.39 -7.60
C TRP A 4 -4.49 5.80 -8.15
N GLU A 5 -4.55 6.31 -9.38
CA GLU A 5 -5.81 6.61 -10.06
C GLU A 5 -6.64 5.35 -10.29
N GLN A 6 -6.00 4.25 -10.71
CA GLN A 6 -6.68 2.96 -10.85
C GLN A 6 -7.25 2.48 -9.52
N LEU A 7 -6.51 2.62 -8.41
CA LEU A 7 -6.97 2.24 -7.07
C LEU A 7 -8.14 3.11 -6.58
N ARG A 8 -8.15 4.41 -6.91
CA ARG A 8 -9.27 5.29 -6.57
C ARG A 8 -10.57 4.92 -7.29
N GLY A 9 -10.49 4.18 -8.39
CA GLY A 9 -11.66 3.71 -9.14
C GLY A 9 -12.56 2.75 -8.36
N LEU A 10 -12.08 2.15 -7.26
CA LEU A 10 -12.91 1.33 -6.40
C LEU A 10 -13.88 2.19 -5.58
N ASP A 11 -15.17 1.97 -5.76
CA ASP A 11 -16.18 2.35 -4.80
C ASP A 11 -16.13 1.35 -3.63
N TYR A 12 -15.51 1.77 -2.53
CA TYR A 12 -15.32 0.94 -1.34
C TYR A 12 -16.60 0.74 -0.51
N GLN A 13 -17.70 1.42 -0.84
CA GLN A 13 -19.00 1.20 -0.22
C GLN A 13 -19.80 0.12 -0.96
N THR A 14 -19.77 0.13 -2.29
CA THR A 14 -20.56 -0.79 -3.12
C THR A 14 -19.75 -1.94 -3.71
N GLY A 15 -18.42 -1.88 -3.66
CA GLY A 15 -17.50 -2.83 -4.30
C GLY A 15 -17.42 -2.70 -5.82
N LYS A 16 -18.11 -1.72 -6.43
CA LYS A 16 -18.02 -1.46 -7.86
C LYS A 16 -16.63 -0.96 -8.20
N MET A 17 -16.06 -1.50 -9.28
CA MET A 17 -14.71 -1.13 -9.74
C MET A 17 -14.59 -1.24 -11.26
N PRO A 18 -13.69 -0.46 -11.89
CA PRO A 18 -13.35 -0.59 -13.29
C PRO A 18 -12.83 -1.99 -13.63
N ALA A 19 -13.11 -2.46 -14.84
CA ALA A 19 -12.65 -3.78 -15.31
C ALA A 19 -11.12 -3.90 -15.25
N ASP A 20 -10.39 -2.82 -15.52
CA ASP A 20 -8.94 -2.84 -15.49
C ASP A 20 -8.37 -2.92 -14.08
N LEU A 21 -9.04 -2.35 -13.07
CA LEU A 21 -8.68 -2.59 -11.67
C LEU A 21 -8.96 -4.05 -11.30
N LYS A 22 -10.13 -4.58 -11.68
CA LYS A 22 -10.51 -5.97 -11.40
C LYS A 22 -9.50 -6.98 -11.96
N LYS A 23 -8.94 -6.74 -13.15
CA LYS A 23 -7.91 -7.60 -13.76
C LYS A 23 -6.60 -7.64 -12.96
N LEU A 24 -6.33 -6.64 -12.11
CA LEU A 24 -5.13 -6.59 -11.29
C LEU A 24 -5.25 -7.42 -10.00
N ASP A 25 -6.47 -7.80 -9.62
CA ASP A 25 -6.69 -8.64 -8.43
C ASP A 25 -5.97 -9.98 -8.55
N GLY A 26 -5.17 -10.32 -7.54
CA GLY A 26 -4.35 -11.51 -7.50
C GLY A 26 -3.13 -11.47 -8.43
N THR A 27 -2.82 -10.36 -9.09
CA THR A 27 -1.64 -10.23 -9.98
C THR A 27 -0.44 -9.58 -9.28
N VAL A 28 0.75 -9.76 -9.84
CA VAL A 28 1.95 -9.04 -9.37
C VAL A 28 1.98 -7.66 -10.03
N VAL A 29 2.00 -6.63 -9.19
CA VAL A 29 2.01 -5.24 -9.60
C VAL A 29 3.20 -4.51 -8.98
N ARG A 30 3.49 -3.32 -9.52
CA ARG A 30 4.47 -2.38 -8.96
C ARG A 30 3.84 -1.00 -8.85
N VAL A 31 3.97 -0.35 -7.70
CA VAL A 31 3.35 0.94 -7.37
C VAL A 31 4.31 1.77 -6.51
N PRO A 32 4.44 3.09 -6.74
CA PRO A 32 5.23 3.95 -5.87
C PRO A 32 4.38 4.41 -4.69
N GLY A 33 4.97 4.62 -3.52
CA GLY A 33 4.25 5.20 -2.39
C GLY A 33 5.12 5.43 -1.17
N PHE A 34 4.52 5.90 -0.09
CA PHE A 34 5.19 6.18 1.18
C PHE A 34 4.83 5.09 2.19
N VAL A 35 5.84 4.65 2.95
CA VAL A 35 5.71 3.59 3.95
C VAL A 35 5.32 4.21 5.29
N ILE A 36 4.26 3.69 5.89
CA ILE A 36 3.83 4.01 7.25
C ILE A 36 3.86 2.71 8.06
N PRO A 37 4.83 2.55 8.98
CA PRO A 37 5.01 1.30 9.69
C PRO A 37 3.84 1.04 10.62
N LEU A 38 3.45 -0.24 10.74
CA LEU A 38 2.44 -0.67 11.72
C LEU A 38 3.07 -1.36 12.94
N GLU A 39 4.41 -1.46 12.95
CA GLU A 39 5.20 -2.11 13.98
C GLU A 39 6.18 -1.09 14.60
N ASP A 40 6.32 -1.08 15.92
CA ASP A 40 7.32 -0.29 16.64
C ASP A 40 8.71 -0.92 16.48
N SER A 41 9.37 -0.65 15.35
CA SER A 41 10.76 -1.05 15.11
C SER A 41 11.55 0.08 14.45
N ASP A 42 12.61 0.52 15.14
CA ASP A 42 13.36 1.74 14.78
C ASP A 42 14.17 1.65 13.47
N ARG A 43 14.30 0.46 12.86
CA ARG A 43 15.23 0.26 11.73
C ARG A 43 14.67 -0.51 10.56
N THR A 44 13.65 -1.33 10.78
CA THR A 44 13.12 -2.21 9.74
C THR A 44 11.65 -2.51 9.97
N VAL A 45 10.90 -2.69 8.90
CA VAL A 45 9.47 -3.03 8.95
C VAL A 45 9.14 -4.22 8.04
N SER A 46 8.22 -5.07 8.48
CA SER A 46 7.69 -6.19 7.69
C SER A 46 6.20 -6.02 7.37
N GLU A 47 5.50 -5.21 8.15
CA GLU A 47 4.09 -4.87 7.98
C GLU A 47 3.87 -3.36 8.06
N PHE A 48 3.27 -2.79 7.02
CA PHE A 48 3.12 -1.35 6.87
C PHE A 48 1.92 -0.99 6.00
N LEU A 49 1.50 0.27 6.06
CA LEU A 49 0.62 0.88 5.08
C LEU A 49 1.44 1.57 4.00
N LEU A 50 1.04 1.37 2.74
CA LEU A 50 1.55 2.16 1.63
C LEU A 50 0.47 3.19 1.24
N VAL A 51 0.89 4.45 1.11
CA VAL A 51 0.00 5.58 0.77
C VAL A 51 0.56 6.42 -0.39
N PRO A 52 -0.28 7.17 -1.13
CA PRO A 52 0.16 7.94 -2.29
C PRO A 52 1.02 9.18 -1.98
N PHE A 53 0.91 9.75 -0.78
CA PHE A 53 1.61 10.99 -0.39
C PHE A 53 1.99 10.96 1.10
N PRO A 54 3.06 11.67 1.50
CA PRO A 54 3.48 11.72 2.90
C PRO A 54 2.45 12.44 3.76
N MET A 55 2.49 12.24 5.09
CA MET A 55 1.58 12.84 6.09
C MET A 55 0.13 12.31 6.12
N ALA A 56 -0.20 11.28 5.34
CA ALA A 56 -1.56 10.76 5.26
C ALA A 56 -2.14 10.26 6.61
N CYS A 57 -1.32 9.87 7.60
CA CYS A 57 -1.80 9.30 8.87
C CYS A 57 -1.60 10.17 10.13
N ILE A 58 -0.99 11.36 10.03
CA ILE A 58 -0.58 12.15 11.21
C ILE A 58 -1.49 13.37 11.44
N HIS A 59 -2.20 13.84 10.40
CA HIS A 59 -3.23 14.87 10.55
C HIS A 59 -4.52 14.45 9.84
N VAL A 60 -5.61 14.53 10.59
CA VAL A 60 -6.97 14.18 10.14
C VAL A 60 -7.45 15.04 8.97
N PRO A 61 -8.34 14.49 8.13
CA PRO A 61 -8.85 13.12 8.16
C PRO A 61 -7.91 12.11 7.45
N ALA A 62 -7.91 10.86 7.94
CA ALA A 62 -7.20 9.77 7.28
C ALA A 62 -7.69 9.59 5.82
N PRO A 63 -6.87 9.02 4.92
CA PRO A 63 -7.25 8.85 3.53
C PRO A 63 -8.42 7.87 3.42
N PRO A 64 -9.24 7.99 2.36
CA PRO A 64 -10.23 6.97 2.05
C PRO A 64 -9.59 5.57 1.92
N PRO A 65 -10.29 4.48 2.29
CA PRO A 65 -9.73 3.13 2.26
C PRO A 65 -9.20 2.68 0.88
N ASN A 66 -9.75 3.22 -0.21
CA ASN A 66 -9.28 2.97 -1.57
C ASN A 66 -8.00 3.76 -1.96
N GLN A 67 -7.39 4.45 -1.01
CA GLN A 67 -6.11 5.16 -1.16
C GLN A 67 -5.05 4.63 -0.19
N ILE A 68 -5.31 3.48 0.43
CA ILE A 68 -4.42 2.82 1.38
C ILE A 68 -4.20 1.39 0.88
N VAL A 69 -2.97 0.90 0.98
CA VAL A 69 -2.65 -0.52 0.75
C VAL A 69 -2.01 -1.06 2.01
N HIS A 70 -2.61 -2.10 2.59
CA HIS A 70 -2.01 -2.83 3.70
C HIS A 70 -1.03 -3.85 3.15
N VAL A 71 0.24 -3.73 3.52
CA VAL A 71 1.33 -4.54 3.00
C VAL A 71 1.89 -5.43 4.10
N LYS A 72 2.02 -6.73 3.78
CA LYS A 72 2.86 -7.66 4.54
C LYS A 72 3.91 -8.23 3.61
N MET A 73 5.18 -8.10 3.99
CA MET A 73 6.29 -8.62 3.19
C MET A 73 6.34 -10.16 3.27
N ASP A 74 6.57 -10.80 2.12
CA ASP A 74 6.64 -12.26 2.01
C ASP A 74 7.72 -12.84 2.94
N LYS A 75 7.37 -13.93 3.63
CA LYS A 75 8.25 -14.65 4.57
C LYS A 75 8.88 -13.77 5.66
N GLY A 76 8.21 -12.69 6.06
CA GLY A 76 8.73 -11.78 7.09
C GLY A 76 9.97 -11.01 6.65
N ARG A 77 10.18 -10.83 5.34
CA ARG A 77 11.27 -10.00 4.81
C ARG A 77 11.15 -8.59 5.38
N LYS A 78 12.21 -8.16 6.04
CA LYS A 78 12.31 -6.83 6.63
C LYS A 78 12.88 -5.86 5.61
N ILE A 79 12.21 -4.71 5.43
CA ILE A 79 12.72 -3.61 4.60
C ILE A 79 13.28 -2.52 5.52
N PRO A 80 14.37 -1.82 5.14
CA PRO A 80 14.86 -0.68 5.90
C PRO A 80 13.75 0.37 6.12
N PHE A 81 13.67 0.93 7.32
CA PHE A 81 12.73 2.01 7.65
C PHE A 81 13.40 3.39 7.61
N ASP A 82 14.44 3.56 6.79
CA ASP A 82 15.14 4.82 6.55
C ASP A 82 14.61 5.57 5.31
N PHE A 83 13.49 5.10 4.74
CA PHE A 83 12.83 5.73 3.59
C PHE A 83 12.12 7.03 4.02
N TYR A 84 12.88 8.11 4.15
CA TYR A 84 12.32 9.48 4.21
C TYR A 84 11.61 9.88 2.91
N GLY A 85 11.87 9.16 1.81
CA GLY A 85 11.27 9.35 0.50
C GLY A 85 10.35 8.20 0.08
N PRO A 86 9.72 8.30 -1.10
CA PRO A 86 8.86 7.23 -1.61
C PRO A 86 9.67 5.96 -1.90
N VAL A 87 8.98 4.83 -1.93
CA VAL A 87 9.49 3.52 -2.33
C VAL A 87 8.74 3.02 -3.55
N TRP A 88 9.42 2.23 -4.37
CA TRP A 88 8.78 1.31 -5.30
C TRP A 88 8.44 0.01 -4.58
N LEU A 89 7.15 -0.27 -4.40
CA LEU A 89 6.68 -1.55 -3.90
C LEU A 89 6.29 -2.45 -5.07
N GLN A 90 6.82 -3.67 -5.10
CA GLN A 90 6.37 -4.74 -5.96
C GLN A 90 5.79 -5.87 -5.11
N GLY A 91 4.60 -6.34 -5.46
CA GLY A 91 3.91 -7.36 -4.68
C GLY A 91 2.67 -7.88 -5.38
N ARG A 92 2.08 -8.93 -4.80
CA ARG A 92 0.82 -9.50 -5.26
C ARG A 92 -0.35 -8.72 -4.67
N LEU A 93 -1.08 -7.98 -5.51
CA LEU A 93 -2.24 -7.19 -5.08
C LEU A 93 -3.43 -8.11 -4.82
N LYS A 94 -4.20 -7.79 -3.78
CA LYS A 94 -5.54 -8.31 -3.53
C LYS A 94 -6.49 -7.16 -3.27
N ILE A 95 -7.63 -7.19 -3.92
CA ILE A 95 -8.73 -6.27 -3.62
C ILE A 95 -9.49 -6.86 -2.44
N GLN A 96 -9.06 -6.48 -1.24
CA GLN A 96 -9.52 -7.06 0.01
C GLN A 96 -9.56 -5.97 1.07
N ARG A 97 -10.72 -5.81 1.72
CA ARG A 97 -10.85 -4.91 2.86
C ARG A 97 -10.06 -5.47 4.04
N THR A 98 -9.22 -4.65 4.63
CA THR A 98 -8.54 -4.92 5.90
C THR A 98 -8.76 -3.76 6.85
N GLU A 99 -8.72 -4.06 8.14
CA GLU A 99 -8.86 -3.09 9.21
C GLU A 99 -7.72 -3.33 10.20
N ASN A 100 -7.10 -2.25 10.67
CA ASN A 100 -6.16 -2.27 11.77
C ASN A 100 -6.55 -1.21 12.80
N MET A 101 -5.80 -1.10 13.90
CA MET A 101 -6.11 -0.16 14.98
C MET A 101 -6.08 1.32 14.57
N TYR A 102 -5.54 1.66 13.40
CA TYR A 102 -5.38 3.03 12.92
C TYR A 102 -6.35 3.39 11.80
N THR A 103 -6.66 2.47 10.88
CA THR A 103 -7.44 2.75 9.67
C THR A 103 -7.93 1.49 8.96
N GLU A 104 -8.83 1.70 7.99
CA GLU A 104 -9.29 0.68 7.05
C GLU A 104 -8.59 0.84 5.69
N SER A 105 -8.27 -0.28 5.04
CA SER A 105 -7.73 -0.33 3.70
C SER A 105 -8.64 -1.16 2.81
N SER A 106 -8.79 -0.80 1.55
CA SER A 106 -9.50 -1.63 0.55
C SER A 106 -8.58 -2.57 -0.22
N TYR A 107 -7.28 -2.49 0.03
CA TYR A 107 -6.27 -3.27 -0.66
C TYR A 107 -5.34 -3.96 0.32
N PHE A 108 -4.99 -5.19 0.00
CA PHE A 108 -3.93 -5.93 0.66
C PHE A 108 -2.86 -6.29 -0.37
N MET A 109 -1.60 -6.24 0.02
CA MET A 109 -0.50 -6.66 -0.84
C MET A 109 0.47 -7.57 -0.10
N THR A 110 0.74 -8.72 -0.69
CA THR A 110 1.91 -9.54 -0.30
C THR A 110 3.14 -8.96 -0.99
N GLY A 111 3.96 -8.23 -0.23
CA GLY A 111 5.13 -7.53 -0.74
C GLY A 111 6.26 -8.50 -1.09
N LEU A 112 6.80 -8.39 -2.30
CA LEU A 112 7.92 -9.21 -2.78
C LEU A 112 9.24 -8.45 -2.73
N LEU A 113 9.20 -7.16 -3.08
CA LEU A 113 10.36 -6.27 -3.13
C LEU A 113 9.91 -4.85 -2.83
N ALA A 114 10.66 -4.15 -1.98
CA ALA A 114 10.53 -2.71 -1.79
C ALA A 114 11.90 -2.08 -1.94
N GLU A 115 12.00 -1.04 -2.75
CA GLU A 115 13.25 -0.33 -3.04
C GLU A 115 13.00 1.18 -2.99
N PRO A 116 14.00 1.98 -2.59
CA PRO A 116 13.84 3.44 -2.63
C PRO A 116 13.50 3.91 -4.04
N TYR A 117 12.58 4.86 -4.13
CA TYR A 117 12.18 5.45 -5.40
C TYR A 117 13.37 6.20 -6.02
N ARG A 118 13.66 5.90 -7.28
CA ARG A 118 14.65 6.61 -8.08
C ARG A 118 13.98 6.98 -9.40
N GLU A 119 13.95 8.28 -9.71
CA GLU A 119 13.62 8.75 -11.05
C GLU A 119 14.74 8.29 -11.97
N ARG A 120 14.39 7.48 -12.96
CA ARG A 120 15.32 7.05 -14.00
C ARG A 120 14.69 7.31 -15.34
#